data_AF-A0A941TUZ8-F1
#
_entry.id   AF-A0A941TUZ8-F1
#
_cell.length_a   1.000
_cell.length_b   1.000
_cell.length_c   1.000
_cell.angle_alpha   90.00
_cell.angle_beta   90.00
_cell.angle_gamma   90.00
#
_symmetry.space_group_name_H-M   'P 1'
#
loop_
_entity.id
_entity.type
_entity.pdbx_description
1 polymer ?
#
loop_
_entity_poly.entity_id
_entity_poly.type
_entity_poly.pdbx_seq_one_letter_code
_entity_poly.pdbx_strand_id
1 'polypeptide(L)'
;MHFDDAHESLREAEDLMWSFFQHCWHLRDWLMKDKHWQSPDVATAKAQRKALQASIDQSPWLTMCSGVCNMTKHLGRRVGEARPSHMNANIGAGPRMECIIDDGNGNRLPGHVFADRCIADWDRILQAHALSTAPMPPD
;
A
#
# COMPACT_ATOMS: atom_id res chain seq x y z
N MET A 1 4.62 -25.94 22.53
CA MET A 1 4.49 -24.63 21.85
C MET A 1 5.69 -23.82 22.32
N HIS A 2 6.75 -23.79 21.50
CA HIS A 2 8.00 -23.14 21.88
C HIS A 2 7.85 -21.63 21.70
N PHE A 3 8.43 -20.85 22.62
CA PHE A 3 8.40 -19.39 22.56
C PHE A 3 9.03 -18.84 21.25
N ASP A 4 9.90 -19.63 20.60
CA ASP A 4 10.52 -19.29 19.32
C ASP A 4 9.52 -19.24 18.15
N ASP A 5 8.54 -20.15 18.10
CA ASP A 5 7.54 -20.21 17.02
C ASP A 5 6.66 -18.94 16.99
N ALA A 6 6.35 -18.39 18.17
CA ALA A 6 5.56 -17.17 18.30
C ALA A 6 6.33 -15.94 17.81
N HIS A 7 7.63 -15.86 18.09
CA HIS A 7 8.46 -14.74 17.62
C HIS A 7 8.69 -14.77 16.11
N GLU A 8 8.84 -15.96 15.51
CA GLU A 8 8.98 -16.14 14.07
C GLU A 8 7.70 -15.73 13.33
N SER A 9 6.54 -16.22 13.77
CA SER A 9 5.24 -15.86 13.17
C SER A 9 4.95 -14.35 13.22
N LEU A 10 5.45 -13.65 14.24
CA LEU A 10 5.33 -12.20 14.33
C LEU A 10 6.20 -11.50 13.27
N ARG A 11 7.46 -11.92 13.11
CA ARG A 11 8.33 -11.34 12.07
C ARG A 11 7.77 -11.57 10.67
N GLU A 12 7.23 -12.76 10.40
CA GLU A 12 6.57 -13.06 9.13
C GLU A 12 5.36 -12.16 8.88
N ALA A 13 4.51 -11.95 9.88
CA ALA A 13 3.35 -11.07 9.75
C ALA A 13 3.75 -9.60 9.52
N GLU A 14 4.82 -9.14 10.18
CA GLU A 14 5.41 -7.82 9.96
C GLU A 14 5.96 -7.70 8.52
N ASP A 15 6.73 -8.68 8.07
CA ASP A 15 7.30 -8.72 6.72
C ASP A 15 6.22 -8.75 5.64
N LEU A 16 5.15 -9.53 5.83
CA LEU A 16 4.01 -9.56 4.91
C LEU A 16 3.31 -8.20 4.83
N MET A 17 3.12 -7.53 5.97
CA MET A 17 2.52 -6.20 6.03
C MET A 17 3.38 -5.16 5.31
N TRP A 18 4.69 -5.18 5.54
CA TRP A 18 5.63 -4.31 4.86
C TRP A 18 5.73 -4.57 3.37
N SER A 19 5.72 -5.85 2.99
CA SER A 19 5.69 -6.29 1.60
C SER A 19 4.43 -5.79 0.91
N PHE A 20 3.27 -5.91 1.56
CA PHE A 20 2.01 -5.37 1.05
C PHE A 20 2.10 -3.87 0.75
N PHE A 21 2.54 -3.02 1.69
CA PHE A 21 2.59 -1.58 1.45
C PHE A 21 3.60 -1.18 0.36
N GLN A 22 4.70 -1.93 0.24
CA GLN A 22 5.64 -1.74 -0.86
C GLN A 22 5.01 -2.05 -2.20
N HIS A 23 4.37 -3.21 -2.35
CA HIS A 23 3.68 -3.60 -3.57
C HIS A 23 2.51 -2.67 -3.90
N CYS A 24 1.71 -2.30 -2.89
CA CYS A 24 0.58 -1.39 -3.01
C CYS A 24 1.00 -0.03 -3.58
N TRP A 25 2.08 0.56 -3.08
CA TRP A 25 2.60 1.82 -3.64
C TRP A 25 3.20 1.64 -5.03
N HIS A 26 3.94 0.54 -5.26
CA HIS A 26 4.62 0.30 -6.52
C HIS A 26 3.72 -0.11 -7.68
N LEU A 27 2.47 -0.52 -7.42
CA LEU A 27 1.47 -0.70 -8.47
C LEU A 27 1.33 0.56 -9.34
N ARG A 28 1.45 1.76 -8.75
CA ARG A 28 1.54 3.02 -9.50
C ARG A 28 2.63 2.97 -10.58
N ASP A 29 3.85 2.58 -10.21
CA ASP A 29 5.00 2.59 -11.11
C ASP A 29 4.82 1.56 -12.25
N TRP A 30 4.19 0.43 -11.95
CA TRP A 30 3.84 -0.58 -12.95
C TRP A 30 2.81 -0.04 -13.94
N LEU A 31 1.70 0.51 -13.43
CA LEU A 31 0.66 1.11 -14.28
C LEU A 31 1.22 2.22 -15.16
N MET A 32 2.08 3.10 -14.66
CA MET A 32 2.68 4.18 -15.46
C MET A 32 3.55 3.68 -16.62
N LYS A 33 4.12 2.47 -16.48
CA LYS A 33 4.95 1.82 -17.49
C LYS A 33 4.19 0.80 -18.32
N ASP A 34 2.92 0.56 -18.01
CA ASP A 34 2.13 -0.48 -18.64
C ASP A 34 1.93 -0.21 -20.14
N LYS A 35 1.93 -1.31 -20.91
CA LYS A 35 1.73 -1.27 -22.37
C LYS A 35 0.30 -0.91 -22.74
N HIS A 36 -0.67 -1.03 -21.84
CA HIS A 36 -2.04 -0.59 -22.00
C HIS A 36 -2.14 0.88 -22.44
N TRP A 37 -1.18 1.72 -22.05
CA TRP A 37 -1.11 3.12 -22.47
C TRP A 37 -0.45 3.33 -23.85
N GLN A 38 -0.15 2.28 -24.60
CA GLN A 38 0.40 2.39 -25.96
C GLN A 38 -0.72 2.81 -26.92
N SER A 39 -0.93 4.13 -27.03
CA SER A 39 -1.75 4.73 -28.08
C SER A 39 -0.86 5.18 -29.25
N PRO A 40 -1.32 5.06 -30.52
CA PRO A 40 -0.67 5.69 -31.66
C PRO A 40 -0.56 7.22 -31.49
N ASP A 41 -1.48 7.81 -30.72
CA ASP A 41 -1.43 9.21 -30.32
C ASP A 41 -0.72 9.37 -28.95
N VAL A 42 0.51 9.85 -29.01
CA VAL A 42 1.36 10.13 -27.83
C VAL A 42 0.70 11.14 -26.89
N ALA A 43 -0.08 12.10 -27.40
CA ALA A 43 -0.73 13.11 -26.57
C ALA A 43 -1.83 12.48 -25.70
N THR A 44 -2.65 11.60 -26.29
CA THR A 44 -3.67 10.83 -25.56
C THR A 44 -3.06 9.94 -24.48
N ALA A 45 -2.02 9.16 -24.82
CA ALA A 45 -1.34 8.29 -23.84
C ALA A 45 -0.77 9.09 -22.64
N LYS A 46 -0.16 10.25 -22.92
CA LYS A 46 0.35 11.15 -21.88
C LYS A 46 -0.77 11.72 -21.02
N ALA A 47 -1.90 12.11 -21.63
CA ALA A 47 -3.06 12.64 -20.90
C ALA A 47 -3.67 11.59 -19.95
N GLN A 48 -3.80 10.34 -20.42
CA GLN A 48 -4.31 9.24 -19.60
C GLN A 48 -3.41 8.95 -18.40
N ARG A 49 -2.09 8.84 -18.58
CA ARG A 49 -1.13 8.66 -17.47
C ARG A 49 -1.18 9.82 -16.48
N LYS A 50 -1.31 11.06 -16.98
CA LYS A 50 -1.46 12.25 -16.12
C LYS A 50 -2.74 12.19 -15.30
N ALA A 51 -3.85 11.75 -15.89
CA ALA A 51 -5.13 11.59 -15.20
C ALA A 51 -5.07 10.48 -14.14
N LEU A 52 -4.39 9.36 -14.43
CA LEU A 52 -4.13 8.31 -13.44
C LEU A 52 -3.30 8.84 -12.27
N GLN A 53 -2.19 9.54 -12.54
CA GLN A 53 -1.33 10.09 -11.49
C GLN A 53 -2.12 11.06 -10.60
N ALA A 54 -2.92 11.94 -11.20
CA ALA A 54 -3.77 12.86 -10.45
C ALA A 54 -4.80 12.12 -9.56
N SER A 55 -5.34 10.99 -10.02
CA SER A 55 -6.27 10.17 -9.23
C SER A 55 -5.60 9.50 -8.04
N ILE A 56 -4.34 9.08 -8.20
CA ILE A 56 -3.50 8.52 -7.12
C ILE A 56 -3.11 9.60 -6.12
N ASP A 57 -2.69 10.78 -6.59
CA ASP A 57 -2.28 11.91 -5.73
C ASP A 57 -3.45 12.46 -4.90
N GLN A 58 -4.69 12.30 -5.37
CA GLN A 58 -5.90 12.65 -4.64
C GLN A 58 -6.29 11.62 -3.57
N SER A 59 -5.70 10.42 -3.60
CA SER A 59 -5.95 9.41 -2.57
C SER A 59 -5.14 9.73 -1.31
N PRO A 60 -5.78 10.03 -0.18
CA PRO A 60 -5.06 10.22 1.08
C PRO A 60 -4.41 8.90 1.54
N TRP A 61 -5.01 7.75 1.24
CA TRP A 61 -4.51 6.44 1.66
C TRP A 61 -3.28 6.01 0.87
N LEU A 62 -3.28 6.19 -0.46
CA LEU A 62 -2.12 5.85 -1.29
C LEU A 62 -0.97 6.83 -1.10
N THR A 63 -1.26 8.11 -0.86
CA THR A 63 -0.24 9.10 -0.48
C THR A 63 0.41 8.73 0.85
N MET A 64 -0.39 8.33 1.84
CA MET A 64 0.11 7.82 3.10
C MET A 64 0.94 6.53 2.91
N CYS A 65 0.50 5.64 2.02
CA CYS A 65 1.19 4.38 1.71
C CYS A 65 2.57 4.64 1.07
N SER A 66 2.73 5.73 0.30
CA SER A 66 4.02 6.22 -0.19
C SER A 66 4.97 6.52 0.97
N GLY A 67 4.51 7.26 1.98
CA GLY A 67 5.30 7.57 3.17
C GLY A 67 5.76 6.32 3.90
N VAL A 68 4.84 5.37 4.12
CA VAL A 68 5.12 4.06 4.72
C VAL A 68 6.16 3.28 3.89
N CYS A 69 6.04 3.25 2.57
CA CYS A 69 6.96 2.59 1.64
C CYS A 69 8.34 3.28 1.56
N ASN A 70 8.40 4.60 1.70
CA ASN A 70 9.66 5.34 1.66
C ASN A 70 10.45 5.20 2.97
N MET A 71 9.77 5.01 4.09
CA MET A 71 10.40 4.71 5.39
C MET A 71 11.14 3.37 5.39
N THR A 72 10.65 2.35 4.69
CA THR A 72 11.36 1.06 4.57
C THR A 72 12.58 1.15 3.64
N LYS A 73 12.58 2.08 2.68
CA LYS A 73 13.69 2.30 1.73
C LYS A 73 14.80 3.19 2.28
N HIS A 74 14.45 4.13 3.15
CA HIS A 74 15.42 5.03 3.76
C HIS A 74 15.72 4.56 5.18
N LEU A 75 16.90 3.97 5.38
CA LEU A 75 17.50 3.70 6.69
C LEU A 75 17.56 4.99 7.55
N GLY A 76 16.45 5.37 8.18
CA GLY A 76 16.35 6.46 9.15
C GLY A 76 16.15 7.89 8.61
N ARG A 77 15.73 8.11 7.35
CA ARG A 77 15.52 9.49 6.87
C ARG A 77 14.14 10.02 7.29
N ARG A 78 14.15 10.82 8.36
CA ARG A 78 12.99 11.47 8.97
C ARG A 78 12.49 12.64 8.11
N VAL A 79 11.36 12.46 7.45
CA VAL A 79 10.55 13.57 6.88
C VAL A 79 9.13 13.39 7.43
N GLY A 80 8.50 14.47 7.88
CA GLY A 80 7.30 14.50 8.75
C GLY A 80 6.00 13.97 8.14
N GLU A 81 5.98 12.72 7.72
CA GLU A 81 4.82 12.01 7.19
C GLU A 81 4.45 10.81 8.07
N ALA A 82 3.29 10.21 7.78
CA ALA A 82 2.69 9.07 8.46
C ALA A 82 3.69 7.99 8.90
N ARG A 83 3.52 7.50 10.13
CA ARG A 83 4.47 6.63 10.84
C ARG A 83 3.77 5.38 11.34
N PRO A 84 4.32 4.18 11.20
CA PRO A 84 3.91 3.10 12.08
C PRO A 84 4.23 3.51 13.52
N SER A 85 3.22 3.57 14.38
CA SER A 85 3.39 4.02 15.77
C SER A 85 4.02 2.92 16.61
N HIS A 86 3.52 1.69 16.53
CA HIS A 86 4.02 0.50 17.22
C HIS A 86 3.43 -0.74 16.54
N MET A 87 4.20 -1.83 16.40
CA MET A 87 3.63 -3.17 16.25
C MET A 87 3.57 -3.78 17.64
N ASN A 88 2.37 -3.86 18.23
CA ASN A 88 2.18 -4.54 19.49
C ASN A 88 1.58 -5.93 19.22
N ALA A 89 2.30 -6.96 19.65
CA ALA A 89 1.81 -8.33 19.67
C ALA A 89 1.17 -8.59 21.04
N ASN A 90 -0.16 -8.65 21.11
CA ASN A 90 -0.85 -9.05 22.34
C ASN A 90 -0.92 -10.57 22.43
N ILE A 91 0.03 -11.20 23.13
CA ILE A 91 0.09 -12.67 23.36
C ILE A 91 -0.83 -13.10 24.53
N GLY A 92 -2.04 -12.51 24.61
CA GLY A 92 -3.01 -12.81 25.69
C GLY A 92 -4.25 -13.55 25.21
N ALA A 93 -4.60 -13.43 23.92
CA ALA A 93 -5.83 -13.96 23.33
C ALA A 93 -5.60 -14.75 22.01
N GLY A 94 -4.36 -15.19 21.78
CA GLY A 94 -3.86 -15.67 20.49
C GLY A 94 -2.96 -14.61 19.83
N PRO A 95 -2.07 -14.99 18.88
CA PRO A 95 -1.15 -14.06 18.24
C PRO A 95 -1.90 -13.16 17.27
N ARG A 96 -2.47 -12.06 17.78
CA ARG A 96 -3.04 -11.00 16.93
C ARG A 96 -2.01 -9.88 16.84
N MET A 97 -1.34 -9.81 15.69
CA MET A 97 -0.46 -8.69 15.38
C MET A 97 -1.32 -7.46 15.08
N GLU A 98 -1.21 -6.43 15.93
CA GLU A 98 -1.81 -5.12 15.66
C GLU A 98 -0.70 -4.15 15.27
N CYS A 99 -0.43 -4.07 13.95
CA CYS A 99 0.33 -2.97 13.38
C CYS A 99 -0.53 -1.70 13.47
N ILE A 100 0.01 -0.61 14.01
CA ILE A 100 -0.68 0.68 14.05
C ILE A 100 0.03 1.67 13.12
N ILE A 101 -0.72 2.25 12.19
CA ILE A 101 -0.28 3.33 11.31
C ILE A 101 -0.80 4.66 11.87
N ASP A 102 0.12 5.54 12.22
CA ASP A 102 -0.07 6.95 12.58
C ASP A 102 -0.06 7.78 11.29
N ASP A 103 -1.02 8.67 11.10
CA ASP A 103 -1.08 9.53 9.92
C ASP A 103 -0.13 10.74 9.99
N GLY A 104 0.62 10.89 11.09
CA GLY A 104 1.49 12.04 11.36
C GLY A 104 0.78 13.22 12.01
N ASN A 105 -0.56 13.17 12.14
CA ASN A 105 -1.40 14.16 12.82
C ASN A 105 -1.95 13.62 14.15
N GLY A 106 -1.45 12.46 14.60
CA GLY A 106 -1.88 11.82 15.84
C GLY A 106 -3.09 10.90 15.66
N ASN A 107 -3.62 10.73 14.45
CA ASN A 107 -4.62 9.70 14.19
C ASN A 107 -3.93 8.36 13.98
N ARG A 108 -4.42 7.34 14.68
CA ARG A 108 -3.85 5.99 14.64
C ARG A 108 -4.88 5.01 14.10
N LEU A 109 -4.44 4.14 13.21
CA LEU A 109 -5.29 3.21 12.49
C LEU A 109 -4.66 1.82 12.44
N PRO A 110 -5.42 0.73 12.68
CA PRO A 110 -4.89 -0.61 12.50
C PRO A 110 -4.44 -0.87 11.05
N GLY A 111 -3.29 -1.52 10.88
CA GLY A 111 -2.65 -1.74 9.58
C GLY A 111 -3.52 -2.50 8.59
N HIS A 112 -4.34 -3.45 9.05
CA HIS A 112 -5.31 -4.14 8.20
C HIS A 112 -6.39 -3.18 7.67
N VAL A 113 -6.92 -2.28 8.52
CA VAL A 113 -7.86 -1.24 8.09
C VAL A 113 -7.18 -0.29 7.09
N PHE A 114 -5.88 -0.04 7.24
CA PHE A 114 -5.14 0.81 6.32
C PHE A 114 -5.01 0.15 4.95
N ALA A 115 -4.66 -1.14 4.96
CA ALA A 115 -4.57 -1.97 3.77
C ALA A 115 -5.91 -2.03 3.02
N ASP A 116 -7.02 -2.27 3.72
CA ASP A 116 -8.36 -2.29 3.15
C ASP A 116 -8.71 -0.97 2.46
N ARG A 117 -8.35 0.16 3.07
CA ARG A 117 -8.57 1.50 2.50
C ARG A 117 -7.71 1.74 1.25
N CYS A 118 -6.48 1.25 1.24
CA CYS A 118 -5.62 1.32 0.05
C CYS A 118 -6.18 0.47 -1.09
N ILE A 119 -6.65 -0.75 -0.81
CA ILE A 119 -7.27 -1.64 -1.79
C ILE A 119 -8.52 -0.98 -2.36
N ALA A 120 -9.41 -0.46 -1.51
CA ALA A 120 -10.63 0.21 -1.95
C ALA A 120 -10.35 1.42 -2.85
N ASP A 121 -9.30 2.19 -2.56
CA ASP A 121 -8.90 3.31 -3.43
C ASP A 121 -8.30 2.84 -4.75
N TRP A 122 -7.51 1.76 -4.74
CA TRP A 122 -7.04 1.14 -5.98
C TRP A 122 -8.21 0.65 -6.84
N ASP A 123 -9.17 -0.07 -6.27
CA ASP A 123 -10.35 -0.54 -7.00
C ASP A 123 -11.11 0.62 -7.65
N ARG A 124 -11.36 1.68 -6.89
CA ARG A 124 -12.00 2.90 -7.39
C ARG A 124 -11.22 3.54 -8.52
N ILE A 125 -9.89 3.68 -8.37
CA ILE A 125 -9.02 4.30 -9.38
C ILE A 125 -8.97 3.45 -10.65
N LEU A 126 -8.75 2.14 -10.51
CA LEU A 126 -8.68 1.22 -11.65
C LEU A 126 -9.98 1.23 -12.44
N GLN A 127 -11.14 1.17 -11.76
CA GLN A 127 -12.45 1.29 -12.40
C GLN A 127 -12.64 2.63 -13.13
N ALA A 128 -12.25 3.76 -12.51
CA ALA A 128 -12.37 5.08 -13.13
C ALA A 128 -11.51 5.24 -14.41
N HIS A 129 -10.45 4.44 -14.54
CA HIS A 129 -9.57 4.42 -15.72
C HIS A 129 -9.83 3.22 -16.64
N ALA A 130 -10.93 2.48 -16.44
CA ALA A 130 -11.30 1.29 -17.20
C ALA A 130 -10.22 0.18 -17.20
N LEU A 131 -9.44 0.09 -16.12
CA LEU A 131 -8.46 -0.96 -15.88
C LEU A 131 -9.13 -2.10 -15.12
N SER A 132 -8.97 -3.34 -15.60
CA SER A 132 -9.62 -4.50 -14.99
C SER A 132 -9.08 -4.77 -13.59
N THR A 133 -9.98 -5.02 -12.64
CA THR A 133 -9.70 -5.62 -11.33
C THR A 133 -10.02 -7.12 -11.29
N ALA A 134 -10.60 -7.67 -12.37
CA ALA A 134 -10.95 -9.09 -12.42
C ALA A 134 -9.70 -9.95 -12.61
N PRO A 135 -9.58 -11.10 -11.91
CA PRO A 135 -8.61 -12.12 -12.30
C PRO A 135 -8.89 -12.50 -13.75
N MET A 136 -7.85 -12.54 -14.59
CA MET A 136 -8.01 -13.07 -15.95
C MET A 136 -8.70 -14.44 -15.86
N PRO A 137 -9.72 -14.71 -16.69
CA PRO A 137 -10.25 -16.06 -16.77
C PRO A 137 -9.09 -17.01 -17.14
N PRO A 138 -9.03 -18.22 -16.56
CA PRO A 138 -8.05 -19.20 -16.99
C PRO A 138 -8.29 -19.50 -18.48
N ASP A 139 -7.21 -19.48 -19.27
CA ASP A 139 -7.19 -19.93 -20.67
C ASP A 139 -7.66 -21.40 -20.80
#